data_AF-A0A9Q5G907-F1
#
_entry.id   AF-A0A9Q5G907-F1
#
_cell.length_a   1.000
_cell.length_b   1.000
_cell.length_c   1.000
_cell.angle_alpha   90.00
_cell.angle_beta   90.00
_cell.angle_gamma   90.00
#
_symmetry.space_group_name_H-M   'P 1'
#
loop_
_entity.id
_entity.type
_entity.pdbx_description
1 polymer ?
#
loop_
_entity_poly.entity_id
_entity_poly.type
_entity_poly.pdbx_seq_one_letter_code
_entity_poly.pdbx_strand_id
1 'polypeptide(L)'
;MHLLQSILPDLGITEVEVTPQKQLNKKLLEKNVIMDLWAKNKDGKIFDVEMQTTKQKWPGVRFRYYQSISDQDSLKPGEDLDQIRETYIIFIYPFDPFG
;
A
#
# COMPACT_ATOMS: atom_id res chain seq x y z
N MET A 1 -4.23 2.33 -15.37
CA MET A 1 -4.84 3.62 -14.99
C MET A 1 -6.29 3.46 -14.52
N HIS A 2 -7.14 2.72 -15.25
CA HIS A 2 -8.56 2.59 -14.91
C HIS A 2 -8.89 1.96 -13.55
N LEU A 3 -8.03 1.07 -13.02
CA LEU A 3 -8.31 0.39 -11.74
C LEU A 3 -8.43 1.38 -10.57
N LEU A 4 -7.41 2.20 -10.32
CA LEU A 4 -7.41 3.13 -9.19
C LEU A 4 -8.53 4.17 -9.30
N GLN A 5 -8.78 4.67 -10.51
CA GLN A 5 -9.91 5.57 -10.78
C GLN A 5 -11.27 4.91 -10.50
N SER A 6 -11.39 3.59 -10.69
CA SER A 6 -12.64 2.87 -10.43
C SER A 6 -12.86 2.62 -8.93
N ILE A 7 -11.78 2.35 -8.18
CA ILE A 7 -11.86 2.06 -6.74
C ILE A 7 -11.95 3.37 -5.93
N LEU A 8 -11.29 4.43 -6.38
CA LEU A 8 -11.16 5.71 -5.69
C LEU A 8 -11.48 6.89 -6.65
N PRO A 9 -12.73 6.98 -7.15
CA PRO A 9 -13.09 7.98 -8.17
C PRO A 9 -12.94 9.43 -7.69
N ASP A 10 -13.19 9.66 -6.40
CA ASP A 10 -13.20 11.01 -5.82
C ASP A 10 -11.80 11.59 -5.63
N LEU A 11 -10.74 10.78 -5.79
CA LEU A 11 -9.36 11.24 -5.66
C LEU A 11 -8.82 11.91 -6.92
N GLY A 12 -9.59 11.95 -8.02
CA GLY A 12 -9.19 12.64 -9.25
C GLY A 12 -7.85 12.14 -9.82
N ILE A 13 -7.53 10.85 -9.63
CA ILE A 13 -6.23 10.28 -10.03
C ILE A 13 -6.13 10.32 -11.55
N THR A 14 -5.26 11.16 -12.10
CA THR A 14 -5.06 11.31 -13.54
C THR A 14 -3.85 10.55 -14.05
N GLU A 15 -2.78 10.46 -13.25
CA GLU A 15 -1.53 9.82 -13.61
C GLU A 15 -0.85 9.25 -12.36
N VAL A 16 -0.20 8.10 -12.53
CA VAL A 16 0.62 7.47 -11.50
C VAL A 16 1.88 6.87 -12.11
N GLU A 17 2.99 6.99 -11.41
CA GLU A 17 4.19 6.19 -11.66
C GLU A 17 4.01 4.83 -10.98
N VAL A 18 4.20 3.74 -11.72
CA VAL A 18 3.99 2.37 -11.23
C VAL A 18 5.31 1.63 -11.10
N THR A 19 5.54 1.04 -9.94
CA THR A 19 6.63 0.11 -9.63
C THR A 19 6.03 -1.26 -9.29
N PRO A 20 6.11 -2.25 -10.19
CA PRO A 20 5.78 -3.62 -9.85
C PRO A 20 6.74 -4.14 -8.77
N GLN A 21 6.24 -4.90 -7.80
CA GLN A 21 7.07 -5.60 -6.81
C GLN A 21 8.04 -4.68 -6.05
N LYS A 22 7.51 -3.75 -5.26
CA LYS A 22 8.35 -2.89 -4.41
C LYS A 22 8.65 -3.61 -3.09
N GLN A 23 9.92 -3.92 -2.85
CA GLN A 23 10.35 -4.40 -1.54
C GLN A 23 10.47 -3.22 -0.58
N LEU A 24 9.68 -3.26 0.49
CA LEU A 24 9.78 -2.35 1.62
C LEU A 24 10.41 -3.06 2.81
N ASN A 25 11.18 -2.28 3.58
CA ASN A 25 11.98 -2.72 4.72
C ASN A 25 13.19 -3.60 4.33
N LYS A 26 14.39 -3.14 4.72
CA LYS A 26 15.67 -3.84 4.50
C LYS A 26 16.36 -4.21 5.82
N LYS A 27 15.70 -4.07 6.97
CA LYS A 27 16.29 -4.41 8.26
C LYS A 27 16.35 -5.93 8.41
N LEU A 28 17.55 -6.46 8.65
CA LEU A 28 17.84 -7.90 8.70
C LEU A 28 16.98 -8.72 9.67
N LEU A 29 16.39 -8.09 10.69
CA LEU A 29 15.66 -8.76 11.77
C LEU A 29 14.13 -8.66 11.65
N GLU A 30 13.62 -7.94 10.66
CA GLU A 30 12.18 -7.68 10.50
C GLU A 30 11.60 -8.51 9.35
N LYS A 31 10.29 -8.77 9.40
CA LYS A 31 9.61 -9.49 8.32
C LYS A 31 9.53 -8.59 7.08
N ASN A 32 10.17 -9.02 6.00
CA ASN A 32 10.13 -8.29 4.74
C ASN A 32 8.70 -8.19 4.19
N VAL A 33 8.39 -7.06 3.56
CA VAL A 33 7.14 -6.85 2.82
C VAL A 33 7.51 -6.58 1.36
N ILE A 34 6.93 -7.36 0.46
CA ILE A 34 7.00 -7.12 -0.98
C ILE A 34 5.60 -6.76 -1.40
N MET A 35 5.46 -5.58 -1.97
CA MET A 35 4.19 -5.03 -2.44
C MET A 35 4.01 -5.33 -3.91
N ASP A 36 2.89 -5.93 -4.29
CA ASP A 36 2.63 -6.41 -5.64
C ASP A 36 2.65 -5.28 -6.66
N LEU A 37 1.96 -4.17 -6.37
CA LEU A 37 1.91 -2.99 -7.23
C LEU A 37 1.95 -1.73 -6.39
N TRP A 38 3.08 -1.04 -6.44
CA TRP A 38 3.27 0.25 -5.81
C TRP A 38 3.08 1.36 -6.84
N ALA A 39 2.20 2.31 -6.58
CA ALA A 39 1.96 3.44 -7.45
C ALA A 39 2.04 4.76 -6.69
N LYS A 40 2.56 5.79 -7.34
CA LYS A 40 2.68 7.14 -6.76
C LYS A 40 2.10 8.17 -7.72
N ASN A 41 1.20 9.03 -7.23
CA ASN A 41 0.70 10.15 -8.04
C ASN A 41 1.59 11.41 -7.90
N LYS A 42 1.25 12.46 -8.65
CA LYS A 42 1.99 13.75 -8.64
C LYS A 42 1.95 14.46 -7.29
N ASP A 43 0.87 14.29 -6.52
CA ASP A 43 0.73 14.87 -5.18
C ASP A 43 1.52 14.09 -4.10
N GLY A 44 2.18 12.99 -4.50
CA GLY A 44 2.96 12.15 -3.60
C GLY A 44 2.17 11.09 -2.85
N LYS A 45 0.85 10.98 -3.09
CA LYS A 45 0.01 9.90 -2.57
C LYS A 45 0.49 8.56 -3.11
N ILE A 46 0.46 7.57 -2.23
CA ILE A 46 0.87 6.21 -2.52
C ILE A 46 -0.35 5.31 -2.62
N PHE A 47 -0.32 4.39 -3.59
CA PHE A 47 -1.31 3.34 -3.77
C PHE A 47 -0.59 2.00 -3.85
N ASP A 48 -0.81 1.17 -2.85
CA ASP A 48 -0.38 -0.22 -2.83
C ASP A 48 -1.57 -1.11 -3.19
N VAL A 49 -1.46 -1.89 -4.27
CA VAL A 49 -2.53 -2.80 -4.73
C VAL A 49 -2.05 -4.23 -4.61
N GLU A 50 -2.75 -4.99 -3.77
CA GLU A 50 -2.46 -6.38 -3.42
C GLU A 50 -3.58 -7.29 -3.92
N MET A 51 -3.25 -8.36 -4.64
CA MET A 51 -4.25 -9.35 -5.07
C MET A 51 -4.10 -10.65 -4.30
N GLN A 52 -5.19 -11.15 -3.71
CA GLN A 52 -5.16 -12.38 -2.92
C GLN A 52 -6.21 -13.36 -3.43
N THR A 53 -5.77 -14.43 -4.07
CA THR A 53 -6.65 -15.51 -4.60
C THR A 53 -6.97 -16.58 -3.58
N THR A 54 -6.38 -16.52 -2.38
CA THR A 54 -6.56 -17.50 -1.31
C THR A 54 -6.88 -16.82 0.01
N LYS A 55 -7.77 -17.42 0.81
CA LYS A 55 -8.14 -16.87 2.11
C LYS A 55 -6.94 -16.96 3.05
N GLN A 56 -6.41 -15.80 3.41
CA GLN A 56 -5.32 -15.67 4.38
C GLN A 56 -5.89 -15.63 5.80
N LYS A 57 -5.13 -16.17 6.76
CA LYS A 57 -5.45 -15.99 8.17
C LYS A 57 -5.18 -14.53 8.55
N TRP A 58 -6.11 -13.90 9.29
CA TRP A 58 -5.95 -12.57 9.89
C TRP A 58 -5.71 -11.42 8.89
N PRO A 59 -6.59 -11.21 7.89
CA PRO A 59 -6.41 -10.15 6.89
C PRO A 59 -6.18 -8.79 7.55
N GLY A 60 -6.97 -8.42 8.56
CA GLY A 60 -6.81 -7.17 9.34
C GLY A 60 -5.42 -6.95 9.96
N VAL A 61 -4.78 -8.02 10.47
CA VAL A 61 -3.42 -7.92 11.03
C VAL A 61 -2.41 -7.62 9.94
N ARG A 62 -2.58 -8.23 8.75
CA ARG A 62 -1.71 -7.99 7.60
C ARG A 62 -1.85 -6.56 7.08
N PHE A 63 -3.07 -6.04 6.94
CA PHE A 63 -3.31 -4.64 6.56
C PHE A 63 -2.55 -3.67 7.47
N ARG A 64 -2.74 -3.79 8.79
CA ARG A 64 -2.06 -2.94 9.78
C ARG A 64 -0.54 -3.07 9.70
N TYR A 65 -0.03 -4.27 9.47
CA TYR A 65 1.41 -4.47 9.30
C TYR A 65 1.94 -3.73 8.07
N TYR A 66 1.25 -3.83 6.93
CA TYR A 66 1.69 -3.16 5.69
C TYR A 66 1.61 -1.65 5.82
N GLN A 67 0.57 -1.12 6.45
CA GLN A 67 0.45 0.29 6.78
C GLN A 67 1.64 0.75 7.64
N SER A 68 1.98 0.01 8.69
CA SER A 68 3.10 0.37 9.57
C SER A 68 4.45 0.41 8.84
N ILE A 69 4.64 -0.43 7.82
CA ILE A 69 5.86 -0.43 6.99
C ILE A 69 5.85 0.74 6.02
N SER A 70 4.70 1.07 5.43
CA SER A 70 4.57 2.23 4.53
C SER A 70 4.77 3.55 5.26
N ASP A 71 4.20 3.69 6.47
CA ASP A 71 4.38 4.87 7.31
C ASP A 71 5.86 5.06 7.69
N GLN A 72 6.57 3.97 7.99
CA GLN A 72 8.01 3.97 8.23
C GLN A 72 8.84 4.29 6.98
N ASP A 73 8.47 3.81 5.79
CA ASP A 73 9.15 4.15 4.52
C ASP A 73 8.95 5.62 4.15
N SER A 74 7.85 6.22 4.62
CA SER A 74 7.46 7.59 4.31
C SER A 74 8.27 8.64 5.07
N LEU A 75 8.69 8.33 6.30
CA LEU A 75 9.39 9.25 7.19
C LEU A 75 10.90 9.06 7.18
N LYS A 76 11.64 10.16 7.14
CA LYS A 76 13.08 10.21 7.39
C LYS A 76 13.38 10.54 8.86
N PRO A 77 14.61 10.26 9.35
CA PRO A 77 15.00 10.65 10.69
C PRO A 77 14.82 12.16 10.93
N GLY A 78 14.04 12.51 11.95
CA GLY A 78 13.77 13.88 12.35
C GLY A 78 12.53 14.53 11.70
N GLU A 79 11.80 13.82 10.84
CA GLU A 79 10.52 14.29 10.30
C GLU A 79 9.37 14.05 11.30
N ASP A 80 8.42 14.99 11.34
CA ASP A 80 7.25 14.93 12.19
C ASP A 80 6.20 13.95 11.63
N LEU A 81 5.36 13.38 12.50
CA LEU A 81 4.37 12.37 12.12
C LEU A 81 3.28 12.90 11.17
N ASP A 82 3.04 14.20 11.14
CA ASP A 82 2.11 14.84 10.20
C ASP A 82 2.66 14.88 8.75
N GLN A 83 3.94 14.52 8.56
CA GLN A 83 4.57 14.39 7.25
C GLN A 83 4.44 12.99 6.64
N ILE A 84 3.79 12.06 7.33
CA ILE A 84 3.46 10.74 6.77
C ILE A 84 2.64 10.94 5.50
N ARG A 85 3.09 10.31 4.40
CA ARG A 85 2.40 10.39 3.12
C ARG A 85 1.07 9.67 3.19
N GLU A 86 0.06 10.30 2.62
CA GLU A 86 -1.24 9.66 2.42
C GLU A 86 -1.07 8.39 1.57
N THR A 87 -1.35 7.25 2.18
CA THR A 87 -1.15 5.92 1.60
C THR A 87 -2.48 5.17 1.57
N TYR A 88 -2.79 4.58 0.41
CA TYR A 88 -3.93 3.72 0.18
C TYR A 88 -3.45 2.29 0.01
N ILE A 89 -3.84 1.39 0.90
CA ILE A 89 -3.55 -0.04 0.80
C ILE A 89 -4.82 -0.76 0.37
N ILE A 90 -4.83 -1.27 -0.86
CA ILE A 90 -6.01 -1.81 -1.54
C ILE A 90 -5.81 -3.30 -1.75
N PHE A 91 -6.52 -4.12 -0.99
CA PHE A 91 -6.55 -5.55 -1.22
C PHE A 91 -7.76 -5.94 -2.07
N ILE A 92 -7.51 -6.71 -3.12
CA ILE A 92 -8.52 -7.25 -4.02
C ILE A 92 -8.65 -8.75 -3.77
N TYR A 93 -9.86 -9.19 -3.41
CA TYR A 93 -10.20 -10.59 -3.17
C TYR A 93 -11.32 -11.02 -4.14
N PRO A 94 -11.25 -12.25 -4.70
CA PRO A 94 -12.37 -12.84 -5.45
C PRO A 94 -13.44 -13.48 -4.52
N PHE A 95 -13.37 -13.24 -3.21
CA PHE A 95 -14.25 -13.77 -2.17
C PHE A 95 -14.32 -12.76 -1.01
N ASP A 96 -15.24 -12.98 -0.06
CA ASP A 96 -15.31 -12.19 1.17
C ASP A 96 -14.15 -12.57 2.14
N PRO A 97 -13.18 -11.67 2.40
CA PRO A 97 -12.07 -11.96 3.29
C PRO A 97 -12.47 -12.07 4.76
N PHE A 98 -13.62 -11.50 5.16
CA PHE A 98 -14.13 -11.50 6.53
C PHE A 98 -15.17 -12.59 6.79
N GLY A 99 -15.81 -13.10 5.73
CA GLY A 99 -16.66 -14.30 5.74
C GLY A 99 -18.15 -14.01 5.75
#